data_AF-A0A0N0T2Q4-F1
#
_entry.id   AF-A0A0N0T2Q4-F1
#
_cell.length_a   1.000
_cell.length_b   1.000
_cell.length_c   1.000
_cell.angle_alpha   90.00
_cell.angle_beta   90.00
_cell.angle_gamma   90.00
#
_symmetry.space_group_name_H-M   'P 1'
#
loop_
_entity.id
_entity.type
_entity.pdbx_description
1 polymer ?
#
loop_
_entity_poly.entity_id
_entity_poly.type
_entity_poly.pdbx_seq_one_letter_code
_entity_poly.pdbx_strand_id
1 'polypeptide(L)' 'MIKLERFAEEERAKLAGLDGAEFEAQRRRWRAGAEAFQAAVTQYVGREDVALSRYEVEQAVKRAVRHAQEDPAE' A
#
# COMPACT_ATOMS: atom_id res chain seq x y z
N MET A 1 1.34 -3.17 -7.69
CA MET A 1 1.72 -3.06 -6.26
C MET A 1 1.91 -1.60 -5.83
N ILE A 2 2.73 -0.78 -6.51
CA ILE A 2 2.91 0.65 -6.17
C ILE A 2 1.59 1.43 -6.06
N LYS A 3 0.71 1.31 -7.05
CA LYS A 3 -0.63 1.95 -7.01
C LYS A 3 -1.51 1.46 -5.84
N LEU A 4 -1.37 0.20 -5.42
CA LEU A 4 -2.14 -0.38 -4.31
C LEU A 4 -1.64 0.15 -2.98
N GLU A 5 -0.33 0.21 -2.78
CA GLU A 5 0.26 0.79 -1.58
C GLU A 5 -0.02 2.30 -1.48
N ARG A 6 0.05 3.04 -2.60
CA ARG A 6 -0.36 4.45 -2.64
C ARG A 6 -1.81 4.63 -2.23
N PHE A 7 -2.73 3.84 -2.81
CA PHE A 7 -4.15 3.88 -2.46
C PHE A 7 -4.36 3.58 -0.97
N ALA A 8 -3.69 2.56 -0.43
CA ALA A 8 -3.81 2.23 0.99
C ALA A 8 -3.34 3.38 1.90
N GLU A 9 -2.22 4.04 1.58
CA GLU A 9 -1.73 5.18 2.36
C GLU A 9 -2.65 6.42 2.22
N GLU A 10 -3.21 6.67 1.04
CA GLU A 10 -4.22 7.73 0.83
C GLU A 10 -5.49 7.48 1.66
N GLU A 11 -6.00 6.26 1.67
CA GLU A 11 -7.17 5.89 2.48
C GLU A 11 -6.89 5.91 3.98
N ARG A 12 -5.66 5.60 4.38
CA ARG A 12 -5.19 5.71 5.77
C ARG A 12 -5.10 7.16 6.22
N ALA A 13 -4.59 8.05 5.36
CA ALA A 13 -4.50 9.48 5.66
C ALA A 13 -5.87 10.10 5.92
N LYS A 14 -6.90 9.65 5.19
CA LYS A 14 -8.30 10.07 5.36
C LYS A 14 -8.93 9.64 6.69
N LEU A 15 -8.31 8.72 7.44
CA LEU A 15 -8.80 8.36 8.78
C LEU A 15 -8.57 9.49 9.80
N ALA A 16 -7.60 10.37 9.55
CA ALA A 16 -7.31 11.47 10.44
C ALA A 16 -8.51 12.43 10.54
N GLY A 17 -8.99 12.65 11.75
CA GLY A 17 -10.14 13.54 12.00
C GLY A 17 -11.52 12.92 11.77
N LEU A 18 -11.61 11.62 11.44
CA LEU A 18 -12.88 10.89 11.42
C LEU A 18 -13.14 10.20 12.76
N ASP A 19 -14.43 10.07 13.09
CA ASP A 19 -14.90 9.29 14.23
C ASP A 19 -16.16 8.46 13.89
N GLY A 20 -16.57 7.62 14.83
CA GLY A 20 -17.79 6.82 14.74
C GLY A 20 -17.92 5.99 13.46
N ALA A 21 -19.07 6.09 12.80
CA ALA A 21 -19.40 5.30 11.61
C ALA A 21 -18.56 5.67 10.38
N GLU A 22 -18.17 6.94 10.27
CA GLU A 22 -17.35 7.43 9.15
C GLU A 22 -15.92 6.90 9.25
N PHE A 23 -15.35 6.89 10.46
CA PHE A 23 -14.08 6.24 10.73
C PHE A 23 -14.12 4.75 10.37
N GLU A 24 -15.15 4.02 10.80
CA GLU A 24 -15.26 2.59 10.51
C GLU A 24 -15.43 2.29 9.01
N ALA A 25 -16.21 3.10 8.29
CA ALA A 25 -16.37 2.98 6.84
C ALA A 25 -15.04 3.24 6.11
N GLN A 26 -14.33 4.30 6.49
CA GLN A 26 -13.03 4.64 5.93
C GLN A 26 -11.97 3.58 6.28
N ARG A 27 -12.04 3.02 7.49
CA ARG A 27 -11.13 1.96 7.96
C ARG A 27 -11.31 0.67 7.16
N ARG A 28 -12.54 0.33 6.75
CA ARG A 28 -12.80 -0.82 5.86
C ARG A 28 -12.19 -0.62 4.48
N ARG A 29 -12.29 0.59 3.91
CA ARG A 29 -11.67 0.92 2.62
C ARG A 29 -10.15 0.83 2.67
N TRP A 30 -9.54 1.41 3.71
CA TRP A 30 -8.12 1.28 3.97
C TRP A 30 -7.70 -0.19 4.10
N ARG A 31 -8.41 -0.99 4.90
CA ARG A 31 -8.09 -2.42 5.06
C ARG A 31 -8.18 -3.19 3.75
N ALA A 32 -9.22 -2.98 2.94
CA ALA A 32 -9.34 -3.62 1.64
C ALA A 32 -8.16 -3.28 0.71
N GLY A 33 -7.70 -2.02 0.70
CA GLY A 33 -6.50 -1.60 -0.03
C GLY A 33 -5.23 -2.28 0.48
N ALA A 34 -5.05 -2.34 1.80
CA ALA A 34 -3.90 -3.00 2.42
C ALA A 34 -3.89 -4.52 2.16
N GLU A 35 -5.04 -5.18 2.22
CA GLU A 35 -5.18 -6.61 1.90
C GLU A 35 -4.84 -6.89 0.43
N ALA A 36 -5.33 -6.07 -0.50
CA ALA A 36 -4.99 -6.18 -1.92
C ALA A 36 -3.49 -5.99 -2.17
N PHE A 37 -2.84 -5.05 -1.47
CA PHE A 37 -1.40 -4.87 -1.55
C PHE A 37 -0.65 -6.11 -1.05
N GLN A 38 -1.00 -6.64 0.13
CA GLN A 38 -0.37 -7.82 0.71
C GLN A 38 -0.55 -9.05 -0.18
N ALA A 39 -1.74 -9.26 -0.74
CA ALA A 39 -2.01 -10.34 -1.68
C ALA A 39 -1.13 -10.22 -2.95
N ALA A 40 -0.99 -9.01 -3.50
CA ALA A 40 -0.14 -8.77 -4.66
C ALA A 40 1.35 -9.01 -4.36
N VAL A 41 1.82 -8.64 -3.17
CA VAL A 41 3.18 -8.96 -2.71
C VAL A 41 3.36 -10.47 -2.64
N THR A 42 2.47 -11.19 -1.95
CA THR A 42 2.53 -12.65 -1.84
C THR A 42 2.54 -13.34 -3.20
N GLN A 43 1.70 -12.88 -4.14
CA GLN A 43 1.70 -13.41 -5.50
C GLN A 43 3.03 -13.13 -6.23
N TYR A 44 3.63 -11.96 -6.02
CA TYR A 44 4.88 -11.59 -6.66
C TYR A 44 6.06 -12.42 -6.14
N VAL A 45 6.20 -12.59 -4.82
CA VAL A 45 7.28 -13.42 -4.25
C VAL A 45 7.08 -14.92 -4.45
N GLY A 46 5.87 -15.36 -4.81
CA GLY A 46 5.62 -16.75 -5.20
C GLY A 46 6.12 -17.13 -6.60
N ARG A 47 6.68 -16.19 -7.36
CA ARG A 47 7.20 -16.47 -8.70
C ARG A 47 8.62 -17.03 -8.63
N GLU A 48 8.92 -18.01 -9.49
CA GLU A 48 10.23 -18.71 -9.51
C GLU A 48 11.41 -17.80 -9.89
N ASP A 49 11.15 -16.71 -10.62
CA ASP A 49 12.14 -15.71 -11.03
C ASP A 49 12.41 -14.63 -9.97
N VAL A 50 11.69 -14.65 -8.84
CA VAL A 50 11.81 -13.65 -7.79
C VAL A 50 12.59 -14.22 -6.60
N ALA A 51 13.84 -13.75 -6.45
CA ALA A 51 14.69 -14.12 -5.31
C ALA A 51 14.48 -13.25 -4.07
N LEU A 52 13.67 -12.19 -4.17
CA LEU A 52 13.42 -11.25 -3.07
C LEU A 52 12.44 -11.85 -2.05
N SER A 53 12.72 -11.64 -0.77
CA SER A 53 11.77 -11.95 0.29
C SER A 53 10.55 -11.02 0.25
N ARG A 54 9.44 -11.45 0.87
CA ARG A 54 8.23 -10.62 1.04
C ARG A 54 8.57 -9.24 1.60
N TYR A 55 9.40 -9.21 2.64
CA TYR A 55 9.81 -7.99 3.30
C TYR A 55 10.57 -7.05 2.36
N GLU A 56 11.50 -7.55 1.56
CA GLU A 56 12.27 -6.74 0.60
C GLU A 56 11.37 -6.13 -0.47
N VAL A 57 10.41 -6.90 -1.00
CA VAL A 57 9.44 -6.42 -1.97
C VAL A 57 8.54 -5.34 -1.35
N GLU A 58 8.07 -5.52 -0.11
CA GLU A 58 7.29 -4.51 0.59
C GLU A 58 8.08 -3.20 0.79
N GLN A 59 9.33 -3.30 1.24
CA GLN A 59 10.19 -2.13 1.44
C GLN A 59 10.48 -1.42 0.11
N ALA A 60 10.75 -2.17 -0.96
CA ALA A 60 10.97 -1.61 -2.29
C ALA A 60 9.74 -0.84 -2.79
N VAL A 61 8.53 -1.41 -2.63
CA VAL A 61 7.29 -0.74 -3.03
C VAL A 61 7.03 0.51 -2.17
N LYS A 62 7.23 0.43 -0.85
CA LYS A 62 7.07 1.59 0.06
C LYS A 62 8.02 2.73 -0.29
N ARG A 63 9.29 2.41 -0.57
CA ARG A 63 10.27 3.40 -1.04
C ARG A 63 9.86 4.01 -2.37
N ALA A 64 9.42 3.20 -3.32
CA ALA A 64 8.93 3.69 -4.62
C ALA A 64 7.71 4.60 -4.47
N VAL A 65 6.78 4.30 -3.56
CA VAL A 65 5.63 5.16 -3.24
C VAL A 65 6.05 6.48 -2.60
N ARG A 66 7.04 6.46 -1.72
CA ARG A 66 7.59 7.70 -1.12
C ARG A 66 8.27 8.56 -2.19
N HIS A 67 9.16 7.98 -2.99
CA HIS A 67 9.86 8.73 -4.04
C HIS A 67 8.93 9.22 -5.16
N ALA A 68 7.93 8.44 -5.56
CA ALA A 68 6.92 8.89 -6.54
C ALA A 68 5.98 9.98 -6.01
N GLN A 69 5.97 10.23 -4.70
CA GLN A 69 5.28 11.38 -4.10
C GLN A 69 6.20 12.60 -3.93
N GLU A 70 7.52 12.38 -3.87
CA GLU A 70 8.55 13.42 -3.85
C GLU A 70 8.85 13.98 -5.25
N ASP A 71 8.60 13.19 -6.31
CA ASP A 71 8.93 13.55 -7.70
C ASP A 71 7.69 13.89 -8.55
N PRO A 72 7.34 15.19 -8.66
CA PRO A 72 6.71 15.74 -9.86
C PRO A 72 7.60 16.78 -10.60
N ALA A 73 8.92 16.76 -10.37
CA ALA A 73 9.93 17.48 -11.15
C ALA A 73 11.29 16.80 -10.85
N GLU A 74 11.84 16.00 -11.76
CA GLU A 74 12.64 16.44 -12.91
C GLU A 74 12.88 15.29 -13.92
#